data_AF-A0A9D0VBH1-F1
#
_entry.id   AF-A0A9D0VBH1-F1
#
_cell.length_a   1.000
_cell.length_b   1.000
_cell.length_c   1.000
_cell.angle_alpha   90.00
_cell.angle_beta   90.00
_cell.angle_gamma   90.00
#
_symmetry.space_group_name_H-M   'P 1'
#
loop_
_entity.id
_entity.type
_entity.pdbx_description
1 polymer ?
#
loop_
_entity_poly.entity_id
_entity_poly.type
_entity_poly.pdbx_seq_one_letter_code
_entity_poly.pdbx_strand_id
1 'polypeptide(L)'
;MSDDTSPQSPSEILDRLENRYRVRFSGHPRVTRSPDELQEMIDELQALSDRVTGDPELSERVQTSLALYTNERDAIIEARKVPGAIGAFRLRLWTDLCVGRYRRNFAGQSRLTRDAQLLEEISAFLGSLQAQLQPLDARFPALELASTLQSVQRTAELARSELGQIRGVRSTGSQADQGSRYAQLANHQFELYQQGFAGASRISRHPPLLERIIAALEEIAAGMVRLQRAGFTDPNNDRNLSLVSDRIRAYKTELGEIVAAQGAASLDDRVSALGAAANQVFNQYREHFAGKDRASCDPDKLNRLFELLWAAALEMDAIDRREDHEINERNLSLVLDNLLLYHREWGAIQEARSDA
;
A
#
# COMPACT_ATOMS: atom_id res chain seq x y z
N MET A 1 21.79 -7.29 -32.33
CA MET A 1 20.39 -6.94 -32.03
C MET A 1 20.09 -5.74 -32.90
N SER A 2 19.28 -5.95 -33.92
CA SER A 2 18.93 -4.90 -34.88
C SER A 2 18.00 -3.91 -34.19
N ASP A 3 18.41 -2.65 -34.12
CA ASP A 3 17.52 -1.53 -33.82
C ASP A 3 16.41 -1.52 -34.88
N ASP A 4 15.20 -1.88 -34.46
CA ASP A 4 13.99 -1.76 -35.27
C ASP A 4 13.55 -0.28 -35.26
N THR A 5 14.27 0.55 -36.01
CA THR A 5 13.93 1.96 -36.27
C THR A 5 13.09 2.08 -37.54
N SER A 6 12.05 1.26 -37.67
CA SER A 6 11.00 1.50 -38.67
C SER A 6 10.25 2.78 -38.28
N PRO A 7 10.07 3.77 -39.18
CA PRO A 7 9.36 4.99 -38.84
C PRO A 7 7.91 4.66 -38.47
N GLN A 8 7.53 4.91 -37.21
CA GLN A 8 6.17 4.67 -36.71
C GLN A 8 5.14 5.42 -37.56
N SER A 9 4.07 4.73 -37.94
CA SER A 9 2.98 5.33 -38.69
C SER A 9 2.25 6.39 -37.84
N PRO A 10 1.65 7.42 -38.46
CA PRO A 10 0.88 8.43 -37.73
C PRO A 10 -0.22 7.86 -36.81
N SER A 11 -0.89 6.77 -37.22
CA SER A 11 -1.89 6.09 -36.39
C SER A 11 -1.27 5.44 -35.16
N GLU A 12 -0.13 4.74 -35.29
CA GLU A 12 0.55 4.10 -34.16
C GLU A 12 1.04 5.13 -33.13
N ILE A 13 1.49 6.30 -33.59
CA ILE A 13 1.89 7.41 -32.71
C ILE A 13 0.69 7.91 -31.92
N LEU A 14 -0.46 8.13 -32.58
CA LEU A 14 -1.68 8.56 -31.91
C LEU A 14 -2.16 7.52 -30.89
N ASP A 15 -2.25 6.24 -31.28
CA ASP A 15 -2.71 5.17 -30.39
C ASP A 15 -1.80 5.02 -29.16
N ARG A 16 -0.48 5.21 -29.33
CA ARG A 16 0.48 5.27 -28.23
C ARG A 16 0.19 6.42 -27.27
N LEU A 17 -0.07 7.62 -27.79
CA LEU A 17 -0.37 8.82 -26.99
C LEU A 17 -1.71 8.68 -26.26
N GLU A 18 -2.74 8.20 -26.94
CA GLU A 18 -4.05 7.89 -26.35
C GLU A 18 -3.92 6.86 -25.22
N ASN A 19 -3.09 5.81 -25.42
CA ASN A 19 -2.81 4.84 -24.38
C ASN A 19 -2.04 5.47 -23.20
N ARG A 20 -1.03 6.31 -23.44
CA ARG A 20 -0.31 7.04 -22.38
C ARG A 20 -1.26 7.91 -21.58
N TYR A 21 -2.17 8.63 -22.23
CA TYR A 21 -3.18 9.46 -21.56
C TYR A 21 -4.12 8.64 -20.71
N ARG A 22 -4.67 7.56 -21.28
CA ARG A 22 -5.57 6.64 -20.56
C ARG A 22 -4.92 6.04 -19.32
N VAL A 23 -3.63 5.70 -19.42
CA VAL A 23 -2.88 5.07 -18.32
C VAL A 23 -2.45 6.08 -17.26
N ARG A 24 -2.10 7.32 -17.63
CA ARG A 24 -1.47 8.27 -16.69
C ARG A 24 -2.36 9.38 -16.19
N PHE A 25 -3.42 9.73 -16.90
CA PHE A 25 -4.25 10.90 -16.61
C PHE A 25 -5.73 10.55 -16.43
N SER A 26 -6.29 9.71 -17.31
CA SER A 26 -7.73 9.41 -17.28
C SER A 26 -8.16 8.77 -15.96
N GLY A 27 -9.10 9.41 -15.26
CA GLY A 27 -9.62 8.93 -13.97
C GLY A 27 -8.66 9.12 -12.79
N HIS A 28 -7.49 9.73 -12.99
CA HIS A 28 -6.55 10.04 -11.91
C HIS A 28 -6.80 11.43 -11.32
N PRO A 29 -6.54 11.63 -10.02
CA PRO A 29 -6.69 12.93 -9.38
C PRO A 29 -5.72 13.97 -9.93
N ARG A 30 -6.26 15.05 -10.50
CA ARG A 30 -5.54 16.15 -11.16
C ARG A 30 -4.36 16.70 -10.36
N VAL A 31 -4.53 16.87 -9.05
CA VAL A 31 -3.50 17.40 -8.13
C VAL A 31 -2.21 16.56 -8.07
N THR A 32 -2.25 15.31 -8.53
CA THR A 32 -1.10 14.38 -8.53
C THR A 32 -0.45 14.20 -9.89
N ARG A 33 -0.97 14.85 -10.93
CA ARG A 33 -0.49 14.65 -12.30
C ARG A 33 0.50 15.75 -12.67
N SER A 34 1.48 15.40 -13.50
CA SER A 34 2.46 16.35 -14.01
C SER A 34 1.86 17.13 -15.18
N PRO A 35 1.73 18.47 -15.09
CA PRO A 35 1.34 19.29 -16.22
C PRO A 35 2.42 19.29 -17.30
N ASP A 36 3.70 19.13 -16.93
CA ASP A 36 4.82 19.10 -17.88
C ASP A 36 4.78 17.83 -18.73
N GLU A 37 4.47 16.67 -18.12
CA GLU A 37 4.27 15.44 -18.88
C GLU A 37 3.12 15.57 -19.90
N LEU A 38 2.03 16.23 -19.50
CA LEU A 38 0.91 16.43 -20.41
C LEU A 38 1.26 17.45 -21.50
N GLN A 39 2.11 18.44 -21.19
CA GLN A 39 2.65 19.38 -22.17
C GLN A 39 3.51 18.67 -23.22
N GLU A 40 4.40 17.76 -22.82
CA GLU A 40 5.17 16.94 -23.77
C GLU A 40 4.26 16.18 -24.73
N MET A 41 3.19 15.58 -24.22
CA MET A 41 2.21 14.86 -25.05
C MET A 41 1.45 15.79 -26.01
N ILE A 42 1.14 17.02 -25.58
CA ILE A 42 0.52 18.04 -26.44
C ILE A 42 1.48 18.43 -27.56
N ASP A 43 2.75 18.66 -27.25
CA ASP A 43 3.77 19.02 -28.25
C ASP A 43 3.96 17.89 -29.28
N GLU A 44 3.96 16.63 -28.84
CA GLU A 44 3.96 15.45 -29.72
C GLU A 44 2.72 15.38 -30.62
N LEU A 45 1.53 15.68 -30.09
CA LEU A 45 0.29 15.71 -30.88
C LEU A 45 0.26 16.87 -31.89
N GLN A 46 0.81 18.04 -31.54
CA GLN A 46 0.93 19.17 -32.46
C GLN A 46 1.82 18.82 -33.65
N ALA A 47 3.00 18.22 -33.38
CA ALA A 47 3.89 17.74 -34.42
C ALA A 47 3.24 16.64 -35.29
N LEU A 48 2.36 15.81 -34.71
CA LEU A 48 1.59 14.82 -35.47
C LEU A 48 0.51 15.48 -36.34
N SER A 49 -0.16 16.52 -35.84
CA SER A 49 -1.20 17.26 -36.58
C SER A 49 -0.70 17.81 -37.91
N ASP A 50 0.55 18.28 -37.95
CA ASP A 50 1.18 18.78 -39.18
C ASP A 50 1.38 17.67 -40.24
N ARG A 51 1.49 16.40 -39.80
CA ARG A 51 1.77 15.23 -40.65
C ARG A 51 0.53 14.52 -41.19
N VAL A 52 -0.65 14.78 -40.63
CA VAL A 52 -1.90 14.03 -40.94
C VAL A 52 -2.88 14.79 -41.83
N THR A 53 -2.44 15.90 -42.45
CA THR A 53 -3.28 16.80 -43.28
C THR A 53 -3.95 16.13 -44.50
N GLY A 54 -3.55 14.92 -44.88
CA GLY A 54 -4.16 14.14 -45.98
C GLY A 54 -5.19 13.09 -45.56
N ASP A 55 -5.41 12.89 -44.25
CA ASP A 55 -6.34 11.90 -43.70
C ASP A 55 -7.35 12.62 -42.78
N PRO A 56 -8.58 12.89 -43.24
CA PRO A 56 -9.57 13.64 -42.48
C PRO A 56 -9.96 12.97 -41.15
N GLU A 57 -10.06 11.64 -41.12
CA GLU A 57 -10.47 10.90 -39.93
C GLU A 57 -9.38 10.94 -38.87
N LEU A 58 -8.12 10.69 -39.28
CA LEU A 58 -6.99 10.78 -38.38
C LEU A 58 -6.75 12.22 -37.90
N SER A 59 -6.92 13.21 -38.78
CA SER A 59 -6.83 14.62 -38.41
C SER A 59 -7.88 15.02 -37.37
N GLU A 60 -9.12 14.54 -37.48
CA GLU A 60 -10.17 14.79 -36.50
C GLU A 60 -9.86 14.16 -35.13
N ARG A 61 -9.36 12.91 -35.12
CA ARG A 61 -8.94 12.24 -33.88
C ARG A 61 -7.79 12.97 -33.18
N VAL A 62 -6.79 13.44 -33.94
CA VAL A 62 -5.66 14.23 -33.41
C VAL A 62 -6.17 15.53 -32.78
N GLN A 63 -7.05 16.26 -33.47
CA GLN A 63 -7.61 17.52 -32.95
C GLN A 63 -8.46 17.32 -31.69
N THR A 64 -9.28 16.27 -31.66
CA THR A 64 -10.06 15.89 -30.47
C THR A 64 -9.14 15.60 -29.27
N SER A 65 -8.06 14.83 -29.50
CA SER A 65 -7.07 14.52 -28.45
C SER A 65 -6.33 15.77 -27.97
N LEU A 66 -5.97 16.67 -28.88
CA LEU A 66 -5.31 17.95 -28.57
C LEU A 66 -6.18 18.83 -27.66
N ALA A 67 -7.46 18.96 -27.98
CA ALA A 67 -8.41 19.70 -27.16
C ALA A 67 -8.58 19.07 -25.76
N LEU A 68 -8.71 17.74 -25.71
CA LEU A 68 -8.82 17.00 -24.44
C LEU A 68 -7.59 17.23 -23.55
N TYR A 69 -6.37 17.08 -24.10
CA TYR A 69 -5.15 17.14 -23.30
C TYR A 69 -4.86 18.57 -22.84
N THR A 70 -5.12 19.56 -23.68
CA THR A 70 -4.99 20.99 -23.32
C THR A 70 -5.92 21.35 -22.17
N ASN A 71 -7.20 20.97 -22.27
CA ASN A 71 -8.18 21.22 -21.21
C ASN A 71 -7.79 20.53 -19.89
N GLU A 72 -7.30 19.28 -19.97
CA GLU A 72 -6.89 18.54 -18.78
C GLU A 72 -5.62 19.13 -18.15
N ARG A 73 -4.64 19.61 -18.95
CA ARG A 73 -3.44 20.31 -18.45
C ARG A 73 -3.82 21.56 -17.67
N ASP A 74 -4.71 22.38 -18.22
CA ASP A 74 -5.14 23.62 -17.57
C ASP A 74 -5.90 23.30 -16.27
N ALA A 75 -6.74 22.26 -16.28
CA ALA A 75 -7.43 21.79 -15.07
C ALA A 75 -6.46 21.25 -14.00
N ILE A 76 -5.36 20.59 -14.40
CA ILE A 76 -4.29 20.16 -13.48
C ILE A 76 -3.59 21.36 -12.87
N ILE A 77 -3.23 22.35 -13.68
CA ILE A 77 -2.59 23.60 -13.21
C ILE A 77 -3.48 24.29 -12.18
N GLU A 78 -4.77 24.47 -12.49
CA GLU A 78 -5.72 25.09 -11.56
C GLU A 78 -5.88 24.28 -10.27
N ALA A 79 -5.99 22.95 -10.36
CA ALA A 79 -6.10 22.10 -9.18
C ALA A 79 -4.86 22.20 -8.26
N ARG A 80 -3.67 22.34 -8.85
CA ARG A 80 -2.40 22.45 -8.10
C ARG A 80 -2.16 23.84 -7.51
N LYS A 81 -2.84 24.89 -8.00
CA LYS A 81 -2.75 26.26 -7.43
C LYS A 81 -3.34 26.38 -6.03
N VAL A 82 -4.26 25.50 -5.65
CA VAL A 82 -4.86 25.50 -4.32
C VAL A 82 -3.79 25.17 -3.27
N PRO A 83 -3.45 26.09 -2.35
CA PRO A 83 -2.40 25.87 -1.37
C PRO A 83 -2.67 24.62 -0.52
N GLY A 84 -1.67 23.75 -0.41
CA GLY A 84 -1.77 22.51 0.37
C GLY A 84 -2.57 21.38 -0.31
N ALA A 85 -3.09 21.55 -1.52
CA ALA A 85 -3.93 20.53 -2.17
C ALA A 85 -3.23 19.19 -2.41
N ILE A 86 -1.94 19.20 -2.77
CA ILE A 86 -1.14 17.98 -2.95
C ILE A 86 -1.02 17.23 -1.61
N GLY A 87 -0.65 17.95 -0.54
CA GLY A 87 -0.54 17.37 0.80
C GLY A 87 -1.86 16.83 1.33
N ALA A 88 -2.95 17.59 1.14
CA ALA A 88 -4.30 17.17 1.50
C ALA A 88 -4.72 15.90 0.76
N PHE A 89 -4.49 15.84 -0.56
CA PHE A 89 -4.80 14.67 -1.35
C PHE A 89 -4.03 13.44 -0.86
N ARG A 90 -2.71 13.57 -0.63
CA ARG A 90 -1.87 12.48 -0.10
C ARG A 90 -2.38 11.98 1.25
N LEU A 91 -2.77 12.87 2.16
CA LEU A 91 -3.32 12.49 3.46
C LEU A 91 -4.70 11.82 3.36
N ARG A 92 -5.56 12.26 2.43
CA ARG A 92 -6.84 11.60 2.13
C ARG A 92 -6.63 10.19 1.61
N LEU A 93 -5.72 10.03 0.66
CA LEU A 93 -5.36 8.73 0.11
C LEU A 93 -4.85 7.77 1.19
N TRP A 94 -3.90 8.20 2.01
CA TRP A 94 -3.40 7.39 3.12
C TRP A 94 -4.48 7.07 4.16
N THR A 95 -5.42 8.00 4.39
CA THR A 95 -6.58 7.76 5.24
C THR A 95 -7.44 6.63 4.68
N ASP A 96 -7.85 6.72 3.41
CA ASP A 96 -8.73 5.73 2.79
C ASP A 96 -8.09 4.34 2.78
N LEU A 97 -6.80 4.27 2.42
CA LEU A 97 -6.05 3.02 2.42
C LEU A 97 -5.92 2.43 3.83
N CYS A 98 -5.66 3.25 4.86
CA CYS A 98 -5.53 2.80 6.25
C CYS A 98 -6.88 2.34 6.84
N VAL A 99 -7.96 3.08 6.59
CA VAL A 99 -9.32 2.70 6.99
C VAL A 99 -9.73 1.40 6.29
N GLY A 100 -9.42 1.26 5.00
CA GLY A 100 -9.61 0.02 4.26
C GLY A 100 -8.80 -1.15 4.86
N ARG A 101 -7.56 -0.89 5.27
CA ARG A 101 -6.69 -1.87 5.94
C ARG A 101 -7.26 -2.37 7.25
N TYR A 102 -7.86 -1.49 8.06
CA TYR A 102 -8.62 -1.89 9.24
C TYR A 102 -9.77 -2.83 8.89
N ARG A 103 -10.59 -2.47 7.88
CA ARG A 103 -11.73 -3.31 7.49
C ARG A 103 -11.30 -4.70 7.03
N ARG A 104 -10.30 -4.81 6.15
CA ARG A 104 -9.84 -6.10 5.61
C ARG A 104 -9.29 -7.04 6.67
N ASN A 105 -8.56 -6.49 7.66
CA ASN A 105 -7.87 -7.30 8.66
C ASN A 105 -8.73 -7.58 9.91
N PHE A 106 -9.84 -6.86 10.14
CA PHE A 106 -10.61 -6.98 11.38
C PHE A 106 -12.11 -7.17 11.20
N ALA A 107 -12.71 -6.90 10.04
CA ALA A 107 -14.13 -7.20 9.82
C ALA A 107 -14.35 -8.73 9.83
N GLY A 108 -15.38 -9.18 10.56
CA GLY A 108 -15.78 -10.60 10.60
C GLY A 108 -14.85 -11.55 11.36
N GLN A 109 -13.64 -11.14 11.75
CA GLN A 109 -12.70 -12.03 12.44
C GLN A 109 -13.02 -12.19 13.93
N SER A 110 -12.67 -13.33 14.54
CA SER A 110 -12.81 -13.50 15.99
C SER A 110 -11.79 -12.67 16.77
N ARG A 111 -12.23 -12.02 17.85
CA ARG A 111 -11.33 -11.29 18.77
C ARG A 111 -10.22 -12.13 19.38
N LEU A 112 -10.41 -13.45 19.41
CA LEU A 112 -9.46 -14.42 19.94
C LEU A 112 -8.23 -14.63 19.04
N THR A 113 -8.37 -14.38 17.74
CA THR A 113 -7.35 -14.70 16.73
C THR A 113 -6.83 -13.47 15.97
N ARG A 114 -7.42 -12.29 16.21
CA ARG A 114 -6.98 -11.01 15.62
C ARG A 114 -5.58 -10.62 16.07
N ASP A 115 -4.83 -9.97 15.19
CA ASP A 115 -3.51 -9.40 15.47
C ASP A 115 -3.62 -8.04 16.19
N ALA A 116 -3.31 -8.03 17.49
CA ALA A 116 -3.34 -6.81 18.31
C ALA A 116 -2.25 -5.81 17.92
N GLN A 117 -1.08 -6.27 17.48
CA GLN A 117 0.02 -5.40 17.12
C GLN A 117 -0.24 -4.68 15.80
N LEU A 118 -0.95 -5.33 14.87
CA LEU A 118 -1.47 -4.65 13.67
C LEU A 118 -2.48 -3.55 14.02
N LEU A 119 -3.35 -3.73 15.02
CA LEU A 119 -4.23 -2.66 15.49
C LEU A 119 -3.48 -1.49 16.12
N GLU A 120 -2.42 -1.78 16.88
CA GLU A 120 -1.54 -0.73 17.43
C GLU A 120 -0.88 0.06 16.30
N GLU A 121 -0.35 -0.62 15.28
CA GLU A 121 0.22 0.03 14.09
C GLU A 121 -0.81 0.91 13.37
N ILE A 122 -2.02 0.40 13.10
CA ILE A 122 -3.10 1.16 12.46
C ILE A 122 -3.49 2.36 13.31
N SER A 123 -3.64 2.18 14.63
CA SER A 123 -4.01 3.26 15.55
C SER A 123 -2.95 4.37 15.58
N ALA A 124 -1.67 3.99 15.62
CA ALA A 124 -0.56 4.94 15.57
C ALA A 124 -0.52 5.69 14.24
N PHE A 125 -0.70 4.99 13.11
CA PHE A 125 -0.73 5.59 11.79
C PHE A 125 -1.89 6.59 11.64
N LEU A 126 -3.11 6.22 12.04
CA LEU A 126 -4.27 7.12 12.07
C LEU A 126 -4.03 8.34 12.97
N GLY A 127 -3.39 8.16 14.13
CA GLY A 127 -2.97 9.27 14.99
C GLY A 127 -2.01 10.23 14.27
N SER A 128 -1.04 9.71 13.51
CA SER A 128 -0.12 10.53 12.72
C SER A 128 -0.81 11.27 11.57
N LEU A 129 -1.82 10.66 10.93
CA LEU A 129 -2.62 11.31 9.90
C LEU A 129 -3.48 12.42 10.50
N GLN A 130 -4.09 12.17 11.66
CA GLN A 130 -4.86 13.19 12.38
C GLN A 130 -3.99 14.40 12.72
N ALA A 131 -2.78 14.17 13.26
CA ALA A 131 -1.85 15.23 13.61
C ALA A 131 -1.39 16.08 12.42
N GLN A 132 -1.42 15.54 11.20
CA GLN A 132 -1.09 16.25 9.96
C GLN A 132 -2.31 16.94 9.34
N LEU A 133 -3.47 16.28 9.35
CA LEU A 133 -4.72 16.80 8.79
C LEU A 133 -5.26 18.00 9.58
N GLN A 134 -5.18 17.98 10.91
CA GLN A 134 -5.70 19.05 11.76
C GLN A 134 -5.09 20.44 11.48
N PRO A 135 -3.74 20.62 11.48
CA PRO A 135 -3.15 21.91 11.16
C PRO A 135 -3.38 22.30 9.69
N LEU A 136 -3.48 21.33 8.79
CA LEU A 136 -3.75 21.59 7.38
C LEU A 136 -5.16 22.14 7.14
N ASP A 137 -6.17 21.53 7.79
CA ASP A 137 -7.57 21.97 7.75
C ASP A 137 -7.74 23.36 8.36
N ALA A 138 -7.10 23.61 9.50
CA ALA A 138 -7.12 24.91 10.17
C ALA A 138 -6.48 26.01 9.30
N ARG A 139 -5.40 25.68 8.57
CA ARG A 139 -4.69 26.64 7.71
C ARG A 139 -5.39 26.85 6.36
N PHE A 140 -6.03 25.83 5.81
CA PHE A 140 -6.65 25.87 4.49
C PHE A 140 -8.06 25.24 4.51
N PRO A 141 -9.07 25.94 5.04
CA PRO A 141 -10.44 25.41 5.14
C PRO A 141 -11.08 25.04 3.78
N ALA A 142 -10.64 25.69 2.70
CA ALA A 142 -11.08 25.39 1.33
C ALA A 142 -10.70 23.97 0.85
N LEU A 143 -9.82 23.26 1.57
CA LEU A 143 -9.49 21.87 1.29
C LEU A 143 -10.57 20.89 1.79
N GLU A 144 -11.56 21.35 2.57
CA GLU A 144 -12.70 20.55 3.05
C GLU A 144 -12.28 19.23 3.73
N LEU A 145 -11.36 19.27 4.69
CA LEU A 145 -10.80 18.04 5.31
C LEU A 145 -11.63 17.51 6.48
N ALA A 146 -12.71 18.19 6.85
CA ALA A 146 -13.56 17.83 7.99
C ALA A 146 -14.07 16.38 7.95
N SER A 147 -14.53 15.89 6.78
CA SER A 147 -15.01 14.51 6.63
C SER A 147 -13.89 13.48 6.76
N THR A 148 -12.72 13.77 6.19
CA THR A 148 -11.51 12.94 6.33
C THR A 148 -11.08 12.87 7.79
N LEU A 149 -11.00 14.00 8.48
CA LEU A 149 -10.69 14.08 9.91
C LEU A 149 -11.66 13.25 10.76
N GLN A 150 -12.96 13.36 10.50
CA GLN A 150 -13.97 12.56 11.19
C GLN A 150 -13.79 11.06 10.94
N SER A 151 -13.47 10.66 9.71
CA SER A 151 -13.19 9.26 9.35
C SER A 151 -11.99 8.70 10.12
N VAL A 152 -10.89 9.47 10.19
CA VAL A 152 -9.68 9.12 10.94
C VAL A 152 -9.99 8.96 12.42
N GLN A 153 -10.65 9.95 13.03
CA GLN A 153 -10.98 9.95 14.45
C GLN A 153 -11.85 8.75 14.83
N ARG A 154 -12.95 8.53 14.11
CA ARG A 154 -13.85 7.39 14.34
C ARG A 154 -13.11 6.06 14.22
N THR A 155 -12.30 5.89 13.19
CA THR A 155 -11.57 4.63 12.98
C THR A 155 -10.50 4.42 14.05
N ALA A 156 -9.81 5.47 14.49
CA ALA A 156 -8.81 5.39 15.55
C ALA A 156 -9.44 5.03 16.90
N GLU A 157 -10.62 5.56 17.21
CA GLU A 157 -11.38 5.21 18.42
C GLU A 157 -11.84 3.74 18.38
N LEU A 158 -12.36 3.29 17.24
CA LEU A 158 -12.74 1.88 17.04
C LEU A 158 -11.54 0.96 17.23
N ALA A 159 -10.40 1.25 16.59
CA ALA A 159 -9.18 0.45 16.70
C ALA A 159 -8.66 0.37 18.15
N ARG A 160 -8.64 1.50 18.87
CA ARG A 160 -8.25 1.56 20.30
C ARG A 160 -9.19 0.77 21.21
N SER A 161 -10.49 0.91 21.01
CA SER A 161 -11.49 0.15 21.78
C SER A 161 -11.35 -1.35 21.53
N GLU A 162 -11.20 -1.74 20.27
CA GLU A 162 -11.07 -3.13 19.86
C GLU A 162 -9.79 -3.78 20.40
N LEU A 163 -8.68 -3.04 20.45
CA LEU A 163 -7.42 -3.50 21.06
C LEU A 163 -7.60 -3.90 22.53
N GLY A 164 -8.29 -3.06 23.31
CA GLY A 164 -8.59 -3.36 24.72
C GLY A 164 -9.46 -4.61 24.87
N GLN A 165 -10.45 -4.76 24.00
CA GLN A 165 -11.34 -5.92 24.00
C GLN A 165 -10.60 -7.21 23.62
N ILE A 166 -9.74 -7.18 22.59
CA ILE A 166 -8.90 -8.32 22.19
C ILE A 166 -8.01 -8.77 23.35
N ARG A 167 -7.30 -7.84 23.99
CA ARG A 167 -6.44 -8.17 25.14
C ARG A 167 -7.23 -8.77 26.30
N GLY A 168 -8.43 -8.24 26.56
CA GLY A 168 -9.33 -8.78 27.59
C GLY A 168 -9.82 -10.20 27.30
N VAL A 169 -10.23 -10.50 26.06
CA VAL A 169 -10.75 -11.84 25.72
C VAL A 169 -9.66 -12.88 25.53
N ARG A 170 -8.42 -12.50 25.17
CA ARG A 170 -7.31 -13.43 24.93
C ARG A 170 -6.97 -14.30 26.14
N SER A 171 -7.17 -13.78 27.35
CA SER A 171 -6.94 -14.50 28.62
C SER A 171 -8.15 -15.30 29.13
N THR A 172 -9.26 -15.36 28.38
CA THR A 172 -10.48 -16.09 28.78
C THR A 172 -10.42 -17.57 28.38
N GLY A 173 -11.26 -18.43 28.97
CA GLY A 173 -11.29 -19.86 28.64
C GLY A 173 -10.16 -20.67 29.29
N SER A 174 -10.06 -21.95 28.94
CA SER A 174 -9.11 -22.86 29.59
C SER A 174 -7.66 -22.53 29.24
N GLN A 175 -6.70 -22.96 30.07
CA GLN A 175 -5.28 -22.78 29.78
C GLN A 175 -4.85 -23.50 28.48
N ALA A 176 -5.46 -24.64 28.16
CA ALA A 176 -5.23 -25.37 26.91
C ALA A 176 -5.73 -24.57 25.69
N ASP A 177 -6.90 -23.95 25.78
CA ASP A 177 -7.42 -23.09 24.71
C ASP A 177 -6.52 -21.86 24.53
N GLN A 178 -6.06 -21.26 25.64
CA GLN A 178 -5.12 -20.14 25.62
C GLN A 178 -3.80 -20.53 24.93
N GLY A 179 -3.20 -21.67 25.29
CA GLY A 179 -1.99 -22.18 24.67
C GLY A 179 -2.15 -22.42 23.16
N SER A 180 -3.27 -23.03 22.75
CA SER A 180 -3.59 -23.27 21.35
C SER A 180 -3.74 -21.96 20.55
N ARG A 181 -4.39 -20.95 21.14
CA ARG A 181 -4.51 -19.63 20.51
C ARG A 181 -3.17 -18.93 20.36
N TYR A 182 -2.30 -18.99 21.36
CA TYR A 182 -0.96 -18.41 21.27
C TYR A 182 -0.13 -19.07 20.16
N ALA A 183 -0.26 -20.39 19.98
CA ALA A 183 0.39 -21.10 18.88
C ALA A 183 -0.13 -20.64 17.50
N GLN A 184 -1.45 -20.50 17.35
CA GLN A 184 -2.06 -19.99 16.10
C GLN A 184 -1.59 -18.57 15.78
N LEU A 185 -1.58 -17.68 16.78
CA LEU A 185 -1.09 -16.31 16.61
C LEU A 185 0.39 -16.28 16.23
N ALA A 186 1.23 -17.14 16.81
CA ALA A 186 2.65 -17.23 16.46
C ALA A 186 2.85 -17.69 15.00
N ASN A 187 2.10 -18.71 14.57
CA ASN A 187 2.15 -19.19 13.18
C ASN A 187 1.80 -18.08 12.19
N HIS A 188 0.77 -17.29 12.48
CA HIS A 188 0.43 -16.13 11.64
C HIS A 188 1.58 -15.14 11.52
N GLN A 189 2.30 -14.84 12.61
CA GLN A 189 3.48 -13.98 12.56
C GLN A 189 4.64 -14.59 11.78
N PHE A 190 4.83 -15.91 11.84
CA PHE A 190 5.83 -16.62 11.04
C PHE A 190 5.51 -16.56 9.55
N GLU A 191 4.24 -16.71 9.17
CA GLU A 191 3.80 -16.57 7.79
C GLU A 191 4.01 -15.14 7.27
N LEU A 192 3.70 -14.11 8.07
CA LEU A 192 3.96 -12.72 7.70
C LEU A 192 5.46 -12.45 7.47
N TYR A 193 6.33 -13.02 8.32
CA TYR A 193 7.77 -12.95 8.10
C TYR A 193 8.17 -13.63 6.79
N GLN A 194 7.70 -14.85 6.55
CA GLN A 194 8.03 -15.60 5.34
C GLN A 194 7.61 -14.84 4.07
N GLN A 195 6.45 -14.21 4.09
CA GLN A 195 5.93 -13.47 2.94
C GLN A 195 6.66 -12.13 2.71
N GLY A 196 6.99 -11.40 3.78
CA GLY A 196 7.59 -10.06 3.67
C GLY A 196 9.11 -10.03 3.59
N PHE A 197 9.80 -11.08 4.06
CA PHE A 197 11.24 -11.05 4.27
C PHE A 197 11.99 -12.20 3.57
N ALA A 198 11.41 -13.40 3.48
CA ALA A 198 12.12 -14.52 2.87
C ALA A 198 12.31 -14.31 1.36
N GLY A 199 13.56 -14.39 0.89
CA GLY A 199 13.90 -14.22 -0.53
C GLY A 199 13.92 -12.77 -1.04
N ALA A 200 13.47 -11.79 -0.25
CA ALA A 200 13.52 -10.38 -0.61
C ALA A 200 14.92 -9.78 -0.35
N SER A 201 15.32 -8.74 -1.11
CA SER A 201 16.56 -7.99 -0.82
C SER A 201 16.44 -7.25 0.51
N ARG A 202 17.51 -7.22 1.32
CA ARG A 202 17.52 -6.45 2.58
C ARG A 202 17.28 -4.96 2.37
N ILE A 203 17.71 -4.43 1.23
CA ILE A 203 17.64 -3.01 0.90
C ILE A 203 16.16 -2.57 0.71
N SER A 204 15.30 -3.45 0.19
CA SER A 204 13.90 -3.14 -0.15
C SER A 204 12.88 -3.50 0.94
N ARG A 205 13.31 -4.05 2.08
CA ARG A 205 12.40 -4.48 3.16
C ARG A 205 11.96 -3.29 4.02
N HIS A 206 10.84 -3.44 4.71
CA HIS A 206 10.30 -2.44 5.61
C HIS A 206 10.63 -2.81 7.07
N PRO A 207 11.63 -2.17 7.72
CA PRO A 207 12.04 -2.51 9.08
C PRO A 207 10.90 -2.43 10.12
N PRO A 208 10.01 -1.42 10.10
CA PRO A 208 8.89 -1.34 11.04
C PRO A 208 7.95 -2.56 11.00
N LEU A 209 7.79 -3.23 9.85
CA LEU A 209 7.00 -4.46 9.79
C LEU A 209 7.67 -5.60 10.59
N LEU A 210 9.00 -5.71 10.54
CA LEU A 210 9.72 -6.71 11.32
C LEU A 210 9.68 -6.40 12.81
N GLU A 211 9.77 -5.11 13.18
CA GLU A 211 9.58 -4.65 14.55
C GLU A 211 8.20 -5.03 15.08
N ARG A 212 7.13 -4.82 14.29
CA ARG A 212 5.76 -5.25 14.65
C ARG A 212 5.68 -6.76 14.85
N ILE A 213 6.26 -7.56 13.94
CA ILE A 213 6.29 -9.03 14.06
C ILE A 213 7.01 -9.44 15.35
N ILE A 214 8.14 -8.83 15.67
CA ILE A 214 8.90 -9.08 16.90
C ILE A 214 8.05 -8.75 18.13
N ALA A 215 7.43 -7.55 18.17
CA ALA A 215 6.57 -7.14 19.28
C ALA A 215 5.38 -8.09 19.49
N ALA A 216 4.79 -8.60 18.40
CA ALA A 216 3.69 -9.56 18.46
C ALA A 216 4.15 -10.89 19.08
N LEU A 217 5.29 -11.40 18.62
CA LEU A 217 5.88 -12.61 19.16
C LEU A 217 6.29 -12.47 20.63
N GLU A 218 6.78 -11.29 21.05
CA GLU A 218 7.09 -11.00 22.45
C GLU A 218 5.83 -10.99 23.33
N GLU A 219 4.73 -10.39 22.87
CA GLU A 219 3.44 -10.41 23.58
C GLU A 219 2.92 -11.86 23.72
N ILE A 220 3.05 -12.66 22.66
CA ILE A 220 2.66 -14.08 22.63
C ILE A 220 3.52 -14.92 23.59
N ALA A 221 4.84 -14.75 23.56
CA ALA A 221 5.76 -15.44 24.46
C ALA A 221 5.47 -15.11 25.93
N ALA A 222 5.22 -13.82 26.23
CA ALA A 222 4.80 -13.40 27.56
C ALA A 222 3.48 -14.06 28.00
N GLY A 223 2.54 -14.29 27.07
CA GLY A 223 1.33 -15.07 27.29
C GLY A 223 1.60 -16.52 27.65
N MET A 224 2.42 -17.22 26.87
CA MET A 224 2.80 -18.61 27.13
C MET A 224 3.55 -18.78 28.47
N VAL A 225 4.41 -17.83 28.84
CA VAL A 225 5.09 -17.81 30.14
C VAL A 225 4.12 -17.60 31.30
N ARG A 226 3.10 -16.74 31.13
CA ARG A 226 2.05 -16.57 32.15
C ARG A 226 1.27 -17.87 32.38
N LEU A 227 0.99 -18.64 31.32
CA LEU A 227 0.36 -19.95 31.46
C LEU A 227 1.23 -20.91 32.29
N GLN A 228 2.52 -21.01 31.99
CA GLN A 228 3.46 -21.85 32.77
C GLN A 228 3.49 -21.44 34.25
N ARG A 229 3.58 -20.14 34.53
CA ARG A 229 3.55 -19.62 35.91
C ARG A 229 2.23 -19.90 36.64
N ALA A 230 1.13 -20.03 35.90
CA ALA A 230 -0.18 -20.41 36.43
C ALA A 230 -0.37 -21.94 36.54
N GLY A 231 0.72 -22.73 36.40
CA GLY A 231 0.70 -24.19 36.57
C GLY A 231 0.34 -24.98 35.31
N PHE A 232 0.21 -24.32 34.15
CA PHE A 232 -0.05 -25.02 32.89
C PHE A 232 1.20 -25.81 32.46
N THR A 233 1.08 -27.13 32.45
CA THR A 233 2.18 -28.07 32.16
C THR A 233 1.87 -28.88 30.90
N ASP A 234 1.95 -28.22 29.75
CA ASP A 234 1.77 -28.85 28.43
C ASP A 234 3.10 -28.82 27.64
N PRO A 235 3.67 -29.98 27.27
CA PRO A 235 4.90 -30.04 26.47
C PRO A 235 4.82 -29.30 25.13
N ASN A 236 3.63 -29.16 24.54
CA ASN A 236 3.45 -28.39 23.31
C ASN A 236 3.64 -26.89 23.54
N ASN A 237 3.15 -26.37 24.67
CA ASN A 237 3.38 -24.97 25.04
C ASN A 237 4.87 -24.69 25.25
N ASP A 238 5.60 -25.61 25.87
CA ASP A 238 7.04 -25.46 26.09
C ASP A 238 7.83 -25.41 24.77
N ARG A 239 7.50 -26.32 23.84
CA ARG A 239 8.09 -26.35 22.48
C ARG A 239 7.77 -25.08 21.70
N ASN A 240 6.50 -24.64 21.74
CA ASN A 240 6.07 -23.43 21.04
C ASN A 240 6.76 -22.19 21.61
N LEU A 241 6.87 -22.07 22.93
CA LEU A 241 7.59 -20.97 23.58
C LEU A 241 9.07 -20.96 23.18
N SER A 242 9.74 -22.12 23.13
CA SER A 242 11.12 -22.22 22.66
C SER A 242 11.25 -21.73 21.23
N LEU A 243 10.40 -22.21 20.33
CA LEU A 243 10.40 -21.81 18.92
C LEU A 243 10.17 -20.30 18.74
N VAL A 244 9.16 -19.74 19.43
CA VAL A 244 8.87 -18.30 19.41
C VAL A 244 10.08 -17.50 19.91
N SER A 245 10.70 -17.92 21.01
CA SER A 245 11.87 -17.25 21.59
C SER A 245 13.07 -17.25 20.64
N ASP A 246 13.33 -18.37 19.97
CA ASP A 246 14.40 -18.47 18.98
C ASP A 246 14.13 -17.60 17.75
N ARG A 247 12.88 -17.55 17.29
CA ARG A 247 12.47 -16.67 16.17
C ARG A 247 12.60 -15.19 16.52
N ILE A 248 12.21 -14.77 17.73
CA ILE A 248 12.44 -13.39 18.21
C ILE A 248 13.92 -13.02 18.12
N ARG A 249 14.82 -13.90 18.59
CA ARG A 249 16.27 -13.66 18.53
C ARG A 249 16.74 -13.51 17.08
N ALA A 250 16.37 -14.45 16.21
CA ALA A 250 16.75 -14.42 14.81
C ALA A 250 16.24 -13.17 14.09
N TYR A 251 14.99 -12.77 14.35
CA TYR A 251 14.38 -11.60 13.72
C TYR A 251 14.99 -10.29 14.21
N LYS A 252 15.39 -10.18 15.49
CA LYS A 252 16.14 -9.02 15.98
C LYS A 252 17.51 -8.89 15.30
N THR A 253 18.22 -10.01 15.09
CA THR A 253 19.46 -10.01 14.31
C THR A 253 19.21 -9.56 12.88
N GLU A 254 18.21 -10.14 12.20
CA GLU A 254 17.87 -9.77 10.83
C GLU A 254 17.47 -8.29 10.70
N LEU A 255 16.75 -7.73 11.67
CA LEU A 255 16.41 -6.31 11.71
C LEU A 255 17.67 -5.44 11.70
N GLY A 256 18.67 -5.78 12.52
CA GLY A 256 19.96 -5.08 12.54
C GLY A 256 20.69 -5.18 11.19
N GLU A 257 20.65 -6.35 10.55
CA GLU A 257 21.26 -6.56 9.23
C GLU A 257 20.53 -5.81 8.11
N ILE A 258 19.21 -5.67 8.20
CA ILE A 258 18.42 -4.84 7.27
C ILE A 258 18.77 -3.37 7.42
N VAL A 259 18.77 -2.85 8.65
CA VAL A 259 19.10 -1.43 8.91
C VAL A 259 20.52 -1.12 8.46
N ALA A 260 21.48 -2.02 8.73
CA ALA A 260 22.85 -1.86 8.26
C ALA A 260 22.95 -1.86 6.73
N ALA A 261 22.27 -2.79 6.05
CA ALA A 261 22.26 -2.87 4.59
C ALA A 261 21.63 -1.63 3.95
N GLN A 262 20.53 -1.12 4.51
CA GLN A 262 19.87 0.10 4.05
C GLN A 262 20.71 1.34 4.29
N GLY A 263 21.40 1.43 5.43
CA GLY A 263 22.29 2.55 5.74
C GLY A 263 23.57 2.58 4.90
N ALA A 264 24.00 1.44 4.38
CA ALA A 264 25.16 1.33 3.50
C ALA A 264 24.82 1.49 2.00
N ALA A 265 23.55 1.31 1.62
CA ALA A 265 23.10 1.42 0.24
C ALA A 265 23.03 2.88 -0.22
N SER A 266 23.30 3.12 -1.51
CA SER A 266 23.01 4.42 -2.12
C SER A 266 21.51 4.66 -2.22
N LEU A 267 21.10 5.92 -2.38
CA LEU A 267 19.71 6.28 -2.60
C LEU A 267 19.16 5.59 -3.86
N ASP A 268 19.92 5.63 -4.97
CA ASP A 268 19.55 5.02 -6.25
C ASP A 268 19.35 3.51 -6.12
N ASP A 269 20.26 2.82 -5.43
CA ASP A 269 20.14 1.38 -5.17
C ASP A 269 18.88 1.07 -4.35
N ARG A 270 18.55 1.92 -3.38
CA ARG A 270 17.36 1.76 -2.55
C ARG A 270 16.08 1.97 -3.34
N VAL A 271 16.01 3.04 -4.14
CA VAL A 271 14.88 3.33 -5.02
C VAL A 271 14.68 2.22 -6.05
N SER A 272 15.78 1.74 -6.65
CA SER A 272 15.76 0.62 -7.59
C SER A 272 15.26 -0.67 -6.94
N ALA A 273 15.78 -1.02 -5.76
CA ALA A 273 15.38 -2.21 -5.03
C ALA A 273 13.89 -2.17 -4.59
N LEU A 274 13.40 -1.01 -4.14
CA LEU A 274 11.99 -0.81 -3.81
C LEU A 274 11.10 -0.94 -5.05
N GLY A 275 11.49 -0.35 -6.18
CA GLY A 275 10.78 -0.49 -7.45
C GLY A 275 10.72 -1.95 -7.93
N ALA A 276 11.83 -2.69 -7.82
CA ALA A 276 11.86 -4.12 -8.13
C ALA A 276 10.93 -4.94 -7.23
N ALA A 277 10.91 -4.66 -5.92
CA ALA A 277 10.01 -5.31 -4.97
C ALA A 277 8.53 -5.03 -5.29
N ALA A 278 8.17 -3.79 -5.59
CA ALA A 278 6.81 -3.42 -6.00
C ALA A 278 6.39 -4.16 -7.28
N ASN A 279 7.27 -4.23 -8.29
CA ASN A 279 7.01 -4.96 -9.53
C ASN A 279 6.75 -6.46 -9.30
N GLN A 280 7.43 -7.09 -8.35
CA GLN A 280 7.13 -8.48 -7.99
C GLN A 280 5.70 -8.63 -7.46
N VAL A 281 5.22 -7.70 -6.65
CA VAL A 281 3.84 -7.70 -6.16
C VAL A 281 2.85 -7.48 -7.31
N PHE A 282 3.14 -6.55 -8.21
CA PHE A 282 2.32 -6.31 -9.40
C PHE A 282 2.19 -7.55 -10.28
N ASN A 283 3.28 -8.32 -10.43
CA ASN A 283 3.27 -9.56 -11.20
C ASN A 283 2.36 -10.60 -10.56
N GLN A 284 2.42 -10.77 -9.23
CA GLN A 284 1.54 -11.69 -8.51
C GLN A 284 0.06 -11.29 -8.63
N TYR A 285 -0.24 -9.99 -8.61
CA TYR A 285 -1.61 -9.53 -8.85
C TYR A 285 -2.10 -9.91 -10.26
N ARG A 286 -1.27 -9.66 -11.29
CA ARG A 286 -1.62 -9.99 -12.68
C ARG A 286 -1.83 -11.48 -12.89
N GLU A 287 -1.05 -12.32 -12.22
CA GLU A 287 -1.15 -13.77 -12.32
C GLU A 287 -2.45 -14.31 -11.70
N HIS A 288 -2.86 -13.77 -10.55
CA HIS A 288 -3.90 -14.38 -9.72
C HIS A 288 -5.24 -13.65 -9.72
N PHE A 289 -5.32 -12.40 -10.16
CA PHE A 289 -6.53 -11.58 -10.07
C PHE A 289 -6.91 -10.91 -11.39
N ALA A 290 -5.95 -10.38 -12.14
CA ALA A 290 -6.27 -9.64 -13.37
C ALA A 290 -6.99 -10.54 -14.40
N GLY A 291 -8.18 -10.12 -14.83
CA GLY A 291 -9.00 -10.85 -15.80
C GLY A 291 -9.58 -12.17 -15.28
N LYS A 292 -9.49 -12.44 -13.97
CA LYS A 292 -10.07 -13.64 -13.35
C LYS A 292 -11.49 -13.36 -12.88
N ASP A 293 -12.30 -14.41 -12.78
CA ASP A 293 -13.63 -14.31 -12.20
C ASP A 293 -13.53 -14.02 -10.69
N ARG A 294 -14.21 -12.96 -10.24
CA ARG A 294 -14.12 -12.45 -8.87
C ARG A 294 -14.62 -13.42 -7.82
N ALA A 295 -15.62 -14.25 -8.15
CA ALA A 295 -16.13 -15.27 -7.23
C ALA A 295 -15.08 -16.37 -6.94
N SER A 296 -14.16 -16.61 -7.87
CA SER A 296 -13.07 -17.60 -7.74
C SER A 296 -11.80 -17.08 -7.06
N CYS A 297 -11.68 -15.76 -6.89
CA CYS A 297 -10.47 -15.13 -6.35
C CYS A 297 -10.36 -15.29 -4.82
N ASP A 298 -9.13 -15.44 -4.32
CA ASP A 298 -8.81 -15.52 -2.89
C ASP A 298 -8.62 -14.10 -2.29
N PRO A 299 -9.56 -13.58 -1.48
CA PRO A 299 -9.44 -12.26 -0.88
C PRO A 299 -8.28 -12.17 0.13
N ASP A 300 -7.88 -13.27 0.78
CA ASP A 300 -6.78 -13.27 1.73
C ASP A 300 -5.44 -13.15 1.01
N LYS A 301 -5.31 -13.76 -0.17
CA LYS A 301 -4.15 -13.55 -1.03
C LYS A 301 -4.06 -12.12 -1.53
N LEU A 302 -5.17 -11.50 -1.92
CA LEU A 302 -5.17 -10.09 -2.33
C LEU A 302 -4.77 -9.17 -1.16
N ASN A 303 -5.28 -9.44 0.04
CA ASN A 303 -4.91 -8.70 1.23
C ASN A 303 -3.41 -8.83 1.53
N ARG A 304 -2.82 -10.02 1.35
CA ARG A 304 -1.36 -10.22 1.49
C ARG A 304 -0.56 -9.38 0.49
N LEU A 305 -0.99 -9.33 -0.78
CA LEU A 305 -0.35 -8.45 -1.78
C LEU A 305 -0.48 -6.98 -1.40
N PHE A 306 -1.63 -6.57 -0.85
CA PHE A 306 -1.81 -5.22 -0.33
C PHE A 306 -0.81 -4.91 0.79
N GLU A 307 -0.64 -5.78 1.79
CA GLU A 307 0.27 -5.54 2.91
C GLU A 307 1.73 -5.42 2.47
N LEU A 308 2.16 -6.23 1.49
CA LEU A 308 3.50 -6.13 0.91
C LEU A 308 3.71 -4.81 0.16
N LEU A 309 2.72 -4.42 -0.65
CA LEU A 309 2.78 -3.18 -1.41
C LEU A 309 2.70 -1.95 -0.50
N TRP A 310 1.91 -2.02 0.57
CA TRP A 310 1.79 -0.99 1.60
C TRP A 310 3.15 -0.73 2.27
N ALA A 311 3.87 -1.79 2.63
CA ALA A 311 5.20 -1.68 3.23
C ALA A 311 6.19 -0.98 2.28
N ALA A 312 6.20 -1.36 1.00
CA ALA A 312 7.03 -0.68 0.00
C ALA A 312 6.63 0.80 -0.20
N ALA A 313 5.33 1.09 -0.20
CA ALA A 313 4.80 2.44 -0.32
C ALA A 313 5.26 3.34 0.84
N LEU A 314 5.25 2.85 2.08
CA LEU A 314 5.72 3.62 3.23
C LEU A 314 7.22 3.96 3.13
N GLU A 315 8.04 3.04 2.63
CA GLU A 315 9.47 3.28 2.41
C GLU A 315 9.70 4.34 1.31
N MET A 316 9.01 4.20 0.17
CA MET A 316 9.08 5.18 -0.92
C MET A 316 8.55 6.55 -0.49
N ASP A 317 7.48 6.59 0.30
CA ASP A 317 6.88 7.81 0.84
C ASP A 317 7.80 8.50 1.86
N ALA A 318 8.56 7.73 2.64
CA ALA A 318 9.57 8.27 3.54
C ALA A 318 10.77 8.87 2.81
N ILE A 319 11.18 8.28 1.68
CA ILE A 319 12.21 8.85 0.78
C ILE A 319 11.68 10.15 0.16
N ASP A 320 10.49 10.11 -0.43
CA ASP A 320 9.85 11.25 -1.11
C ASP A 320 9.65 12.48 -0.20
N ARG A 321 9.46 12.27 1.11
CA ARG A 321 9.38 13.35 2.09
C ARG A 321 10.71 14.01 2.42
N ARG A 322 11.84 13.40 2.07
CA ARG A 322 13.20 13.84 2.45
C ARG A 322 14.04 14.25 1.26
N GLU A 323 13.88 13.55 0.14
CA GLU A 323 14.71 13.65 -1.04
C GLU A 323 13.84 13.90 -2.27
N ASP A 324 14.24 14.83 -3.12
CA ASP A 324 13.62 15.06 -4.42
C ASP A 324 14.23 14.09 -5.43
N HIS A 325 13.52 12.99 -5.70
CA HIS A 325 14.02 11.92 -6.57
C HIS A 325 12.93 11.44 -7.54
N GLU A 326 13.02 11.90 -8.79
CA GLU A 326 12.02 11.69 -9.85
C GLU A 326 11.62 10.21 -10.06
N ILE A 327 12.58 9.29 -10.05
CA ILE A 327 12.26 7.85 -10.17
C ILE A 327 11.45 7.33 -8.97
N ASN A 328 11.77 7.79 -7.76
CA ASN A 328 11.03 7.40 -6.57
C ASN A 328 9.62 7.98 -6.58
N GLU A 329 9.46 9.25 -6.96
CA GLU A 329 8.15 9.90 -7.11
C GLU A 329 7.25 9.11 -8.09
N ARG A 330 7.81 8.75 -9.25
CA ARG A 330 7.12 7.92 -10.25
C ARG A 330 6.76 6.54 -9.71
N ASN A 331 7.70 5.86 -9.06
CA ASN A 331 7.47 4.54 -8.46
C ASN A 331 6.37 4.60 -7.37
N LEU A 332 6.43 5.60 -6.49
CA LEU A 332 5.45 5.81 -5.43
C LEU A 332 4.06 6.05 -6.02
N SER A 333 3.94 6.89 -7.05
CA SER A 333 2.67 7.15 -7.74
C SER A 333 2.05 5.85 -8.28
N LEU A 334 2.84 5.02 -8.98
CA LEU A 334 2.38 3.71 -9.48
C LEU A 334 1.97 2.74 -8.36
N VAL A 335 2.74 2.72 -7.27
CA VAL A 335 2.47 1.90 -6.08
C VAL A 335 1.17 2.31 -5.43
N LEU A 336 0.93 3.61 -5.26
CA LEU A 336 -0.29 4.17 -4.69
C LEU A 336 -1.52 3.89 -5.57
N ASP A 337 -1.40 4.03 -6.89
CA ASP A 337 -2.46 3.69 -7.84
C ASP A 337 -2.83 2.19 -7.76
N ASN A 338 -1.83 1.30 -7.64
CA ASN A 338 -2.06 -0.13 -7.44
C ASN A 338 -2.67 -0.46 -6.06
N LEU A 339 -2.28 0.24 -4.98
CA LEU A 339 -2.91 0.07 -3.67
C LEU A 339 -4.41 0.43 -3.72
N LEU A 340 -4.77 1.50 -4.42
CA LEU A 340 -6.17 1.86 -4.65
C LEU A 340 -6.91 0.83 -5.50
N LEU A 341 -6.26 0.29 -6.54
CA LEU A 341 -6.81 -0.80 -7.34
C LEU A 341 -7.10 -2.01 -6.46
N TYR A 342 -6.14 -2.46 -5.66
CA TYR A 342 -6.28 -3.66 -4.82
C TYR A 342 -7.33 -3.45 -3.73
N HIS A 343 -7.41 -2.24 -3.17
CA HIS A 343 -8.45 -1.90 -2.20
C HIS A 343 -9.85 -2.05 -2.80
N ARG A 344 -10.08 -1.52 -4.00
CA ARG A 344 -11.38 -1.61 -4.69
C ARG A 344 -11.68 -3.05 -5.12
N GLU A 345 -10.70 -3.73 -5.71
CA GLU A 345 -10.85 -5.11 -6.17
C GLU A 345 -11.18 -6.06 -5.01
N TRP A 346 -10.59 -5.86 -3.83
CA TRP A 346 -10.95 -6.63 -2.64
C TRP A 346 -12.44 -6.47 -2.27
N GLY A 347 -12.97 -5.25 -2.33
CA GLY A 347 -14.40 -5.00 -2.08
C GLY A 347 -15.29 -5.73 -3.10
N ALA A 348 -14.96 -5.60 -4.38
CA ALA A 348 -15.69 -6.26 -5.46
C ALA A 348 -15.64 -7.80 -5.36
N ILE A 349 -14.52 -8.37 -4.91
CA ILE A 349 -14.40 -9.82 -4.66
C ILE A 349 -15.31 -10.25 -3.50
N GLN A 350 -15.36 -9.47 -2.41
CA GLN A 350 -16.23 -9.79 -1.28
C GLN A 350 -17.71 -9.77 -1.68
N GLU A 351 -18.13 -8.75 -2.43
CA GLU A 351 -19.51 -8.63 -2.95
C GLU A 351 -19.86 -9.80 -3.89
N ALA A 352 -18.99 -10.12 -4.86
CA ALA A 352 -19.21 -11.23 -5.78
C ALA A 352 -19.31 -12.59 -5.06
N ARG A 353 -18.63 -12.75 -3.93
CA ARG A 353 -18.65 -13.98 -3.11
C ARG A 353 -19.82 -14.03 -2.13
N SER A 354 -20.46 -12.91 -1.81
CA SER A 354 -21.70 -12.91 -1.01
C SER A 354 -22.95 -13.17 -1.85
N ASP A 355 -22.88 -12.86 -3.15
CA ASP A 355 -24.01 -13.00 -4.09
C ASP A 355 -24.05 -14.39 -4.79
N ALA A 356 -23.01 -15.20 -4.62
CA ALA A 356 -22.90 -16.58 -5.11
C ALA A 356 -23.25 -17.58 -4.01
#